data_AF-A0A951LVU9-F1
#
_entry.id   AF-A0A951LVU9-F1
#
_cell.length_a   1.000
_cell.length_b   1.000
_cell.length_c   1.000
_cell.angle_alpha   90.00
_cell.angle_beta   90.00
_cell.angle_gamma   90.00
#
_symmetry.space_group_name_H-M   'P 1'
#
loop_
_entity.id
_entity.type
_entity.pdbx_description
1 polymer ?
#
loop_
_entity_poly.entity_id
_entity_poly.type
_entity_poly.pdbx_seq_one_letter_code
_entity_poly.pdbx_strand_id
1 'polypeptide(L)'
;MKIADIRTMTVDQMDDEVLKLKKEQFNLRFQRATGQLENTSRVRVVRRDIARLKTIAAQKRGGAPQQSAGAKTETKAPKAKAAPKAKTEKKSKKGEA
;
A
#
# COMPACT_ATOMS: atom_id res chain seq x y z
N MET A 1 -14.07 -9.45 -9.50
CA MET A 1 -15.26 -8.66 -9.92
C MET A 1 -15.70 -9.02 -11.33
N LYS A 2 -16.99 -8.84 -11.66
CA LYS A 2 -17.49 -8.86 -13.06
C LYS A 2 -17.33 -7.47 -13.68
N ILE A 3 -17.14 -7.42 -15.00
CA ILE A 3 -16.91 -6.17 -15.74
C ILE A 3 -18.16 -5.29 -15.79
N ALA A 4 -19.35 -5.90 -15.83
CA ALA A 4 -20.62 -5.18 -15.84
C ALA A 4 -20.76 -4.27 -14.61
N ASP A 5 -20.52 -4.82 -13.41
CA ASP A 5 -20.60 -4.11 -12.14
C ASP A 5 -19.62 -2.93 -12.07
N ILE A 6 -18.43 -3.09 -12.66
CA ILE A 6 -17.43 -2.01 -12.70
C ILE A 6 -17.94 -0.87 -13.59
N ARG A 7 -18.55 -1.15 -14.74
CA ARG A 7 -19.04 -0.10 -15.66
C ARG A 7 -20.14 0.76 -15.06
N THR A 8 -20.95 0.23 -14.14
CA THR A 8 -22.02 0.97 -13.47
C THR A 8 -21.51 1.90 -12.35
N MET A 9 -20.29 1.69 -11.83
CA MET A 9 -19.69 2.54 -10.80
C MET A 9 -19.26 3.91 -11.34
N THR A 10 -19.27 4.94 -10.50
CA THR A 10 -18.69 6.25 -10.84
C THR A 10 -17.16 6.20 -10.82
N VAL A 11 -16.51 7.20 -11.42
CA VAL A 11 -15.04 7.26 -11.48
C VAL A 11 -14.42 7.37 -10.08
N ASP A 12 -15.05 8.11 -9.17
CA ASP A 12 -14.57 8.25 -7.79
C ASP A 12 -14.70 6.93 -7.02
N GLN A 13 -15.82 6.22 -7.19
CA GLN A 13 -16.03 4.89 -6.60
C GLN A 13 -15.00 3.87 -7.09
N MET A 14 -14.60 3.95 -8.37
CA MET A 14 -13.54 3.10 -8.91
C MET A 14 -12.18 3.38 -8.25
N ASP A 15 -11.85 4.65 -8.02
CA ASP A 15 -10.60 5.03 -7.37
C ASP A 15 -10.55 4.57 -5.92
N ASP A 16 -11.66 4.74 -5.18
CA ASP A 16 -11.79 4.23 -3.81
C ASP A 16 -11.62 2.71 -3.75
N GLU A 17 -12.23 1.99 -4.69
CA GLU A 17 -12.12 0.54 -4.75
C GLU A 17 -10.69 0.08 -5.10
N VAL A 18 -10.00 0.82 -5.98
CA VAL A 18 -8.58 0.61 -6.26
C VAL A 18 -7.74 0.79 -4.99
N LEU A 19 -8.05 1.79 -4.15
CA LEU A 19 -7.34 1.98 -2.87
C LEU A 19 -7.56 0.82 -1.90
N LYS A 20 -8.79 0.30 -1.81
CA LYS A 20 -9.09 -0.89 -0.98
C LYS A 20 -8.33 -2.11 -1.46
N LEU A 21 -8.38 -2.40 -2.76
CA LEU A 21 -7.69 -3.55 -3.36
C LEU A 21 -6.16 -3.43 -3.25
N LYS A 22 -5.60 -2.22 -3.26
CA LYS A 22 -4.16 -2.01 -3.01
C LYS A 22 -3.76 -2.35 -1.58
N LYS A 23 -4.59 -2.03 -0.58
CA LYS A 23 -4.36 -2.44 0.81
C LYS A 23 -4.39 -3.96 0.94
N GLU A 24 -5.39 -4.61 0.31
CA GLU A 24 -5.46 -6.07 0.27
C GLU A 24 -4.23 -6.67 -0.43
N GLN A 25 -3.80 -6.12 -1.57
CA GLN A 25 -2.60 -6.56 -2.26
C GLN A 25 -1.35 -6.44 -1.39
N PHE A 26 -1.21 -5.36 -0.61
CA PHE A 26 -0.10 -5.18 0.31
C PHE A 26 -0.09 -6.27 1.39
N ASN A 27 -1.26 -6.54 1.99
CA ASN A 27 -1.41 -7.60 2.99
C ASN A 27 -1.07 -8.98 2.40
N LEU A 28 -1.55 -9.28 1.19
CA LEU A 28 -1.23 -10.54 0.51
C LEU A 28 0.27 -10.66 0.18
N ARG A 29 0.95 -9.56 -0.14
CA ARG A 29 2.42 -9.55 -0.32
C ARG A 29 3.15 -9.81 0.99
N PHE A 30 2.66 -9.24 2.09
CA PHE A 30 3.21 -9.50 3.42
C PHE A 30 3.02 -10.97 3.83
N GLN A 31 1.81 -11.51 3.70
CA GLN A 31 1.50 -12.92 3.96
C GLN A 31 2.33 -13.88 3.08
N ARG A 32 2.57 -13.52 1.81
CA ARG A 32 3.46 -14.29 0.93
C ARG A 32 4.90 -14.30 1.44
N ALA A 33 5.38 -13.16 1.94
CA ALA A 33 6.74 -13.04 2.46
C ALA A 33 6.92 -13.80 3.79
N THR A 34 5.88 -13.85 4.63
CA THR A 34 5.89 -14.63 5.89
C THR A 34 5.60 -16.12 5.68
N GLY A 35 5.24 -16.54 4.47
CA GLY A 35 4.89 -17.93 4.15
C GLY A 35 3.51 -18.38 4.65
N GLN A 36 2.69 -17.46 5.17
CA GLN A 36 1.35 -17.75 5.74
C GLN A 36 0.21 -17.51 4.72
N LEU A 37 0.53 -17.56 3.43
CA LEU A 37 -0.45 -17.28 2.38
C LEU A 37 -1.22 -18.56 2.00
N GLU A 38 -2.41 -18.72 2.55
CA GLU A 38 -3.31 -19.84 2.28
C GLU A 38 -3.87 -19.83 0.84
N ASN A 39 -4.20 -18.63 0.32
CA ASN A 39 -4.88 -18.50 -0.99
C ASN A 39 -4.04 -17.72 -2.01
N THR A 40 -3.22 -18.45 -2.76
CA THR A 40 -2.37 -17.88 -3.84
C THR A 40 -3.18 -17.37 -5.03
N SER A 41 -4.34 -17.97 -5.30
CA SER A 41 -5.26 -17.55 -6.38
C SER A 41 -5.77 -16.12 -6.15
N ARG A 42 -6.00 -15.74 -4.89
CA ARG A 42 -6.48 -14.41 -4.53
C ARG A 42 -5.53 -13.31 -4.99
N VAL A 43 -4.21 -13.53 -4.95
CA VAL A 43 -3.20 -12.59 -5.44
C VAL A 43 -3.43 -12.24 -6.92
N ARG A 44 -3.72 -13.24 -7.74
CA ARG A 44 -3.97 -13.06 -9.18
C ARG A 44 -5.31 -12.34 -9.42
N VAL A 45 -6.33 -12.65 -8.63
CA VAL A 45 -7.65 -12.00 -8.70
C VAL A 45 -7.53 -10.51 -8.36
N VAL A 46 -6.92 -10.17 -7.23
CA VAL A 46 -6.74 -8.77 -6.80
C VAL A 46 -5.96 -7.96 -7.83
N ARG A 47 -4.88 -8.52 -8.39
CA ARG A 47 -4.13 -7.85 -9.48
C ARG A 47 -5.00 -7.55 -10.71
N ARG A 48 -5.84 -8.50 -11.12
CA ARG A 48 -6.74 -8.33 -12.27
C ARG A 48 -7.85 -7.34 -12.00
N ASP A 49 -8.43 -7.37 -10.81
CA ASP A 49 -9.51 -6.44 -10.45
C ASP A 49 -9.00 -4.99 -10.40
N ILE A 50 -7.80 -4.73 -9.86
CA ILE A 50 -7.14 -3.41 -9.93
C ILE A 50 -6.94 -2.98 -11.39
N ALA A 51 -6.45 -3.88 -12.25
CA ALA A 51 -6.22 -3.56 -13.66
C ALA A 51 -7.52 -3.20 -14.38
N ARG A 52 -8.58 -3.99 -14.19
CA ARG A 52 -9.90 -3.75 -14.80
C ARG A 52 -10.50 -2.42 -14.37
N LEU A 53 -10.46 -2.11 -13.07
CA LEU A 53 -10.94 -0.84 -12.53
C LEU A 53 -10.21 0.34 -13.17
N LYS A 54 -8.87 0.29 -13.21
CA LYS A 54 -8.06 1.34 -13.83
C LYS A 54 -8.33 1.49 -15.33
N THR A 55 -8.49 0.39 -16.07
CA THR A 55 -8.78 0.44 -17.50
C THR A 55 -10.13 1.09 -17.77
N ILE A 56 -11.17 0.72 -17.01
CA ILE A 56 -12.51 1.29 -17.22
C ILE A 56 -12.54 2.76 -16.75
N ALA A 57 -11.86 3.09 -15.64
CA ALA A 57 -11.71 4.48 -15.21
C ALA A 57 -11.00 5.32 -16.29
N ALA A 58 -9.94 4.81 -16.91
CA ALA A 58 -9.26 5.47 -18.02
C ALA A 58 -10.17 5.62 -19.26
N GLN A 59 -10.93 4.58 -19.61
CA GLN A 59 -11.92 4.66 -20.70
C GLN A 59 -12.98 5.74 -20.43
N LYS A 60 -13.47 5.85 -19.19
CA LYS A 60 -14.44 6.87 -18.77
C LYS A 60 -13.87 8.30 -18.78
N ARG A 61 -12.56 8.45 -18.49
CA ARG A 61 -11.86 9.75 -18.50
C ARG A 61 -11.55 10.28 -19.90
N GLY A 62 -11.84 9.50 -20.95
CA GLY A 62 -11.52 9.84 -22.33
C GLY A 62 -10.18 9.22 -22.74
N GLY A 63 -10.19 8.48 -23.85
CA GLY A 63 -9.09 7.64 -24.36
C GLY A 63 -7.82 8.37 -24.81
N ALA A 64 -7.31 9.31 -24.01
CA ALA A 64 -5.98 9.89 -24.16
C ALA A 64 -5.00 9.16 -23.22
N PRO A 65 -3.80 8.76 -23.70
CA PRO A 65 -2.78 8.17 -22.84
C PRO A 65 -2.13 9.28 -22.01
N GLN A 66 -2.80 9.70 -20.94
CA GLN A 66 -2.19 10.61 -19.97
C GLN A 66 -1.27 9.79 -19.06
N GLN A 67 -0.02 9.74 -19.50
CA GLN A 67 1.13 9.37 -18.70
C GLN A 67 1.20 10.26 -17.44
N SER A 68 1.57 9.62 -16.34
CA SER A 68 2.14 10.18 -15.10
C SER A 68 2.27 11.70 -15.02
N ALA A 69 1.42 12.34 -14.23
CA ALA A 69 1.70 13.65 -13.65
C ALA A 69 1.28 13.69 -12.19
N GLY A 70 2.23 14.03 -11.33
CA GLY A 70 1.95 14.63 -10.02
C GLY A 70 1.77 13.64 -8.87
N ALA A 71 2.87 13.33 -8.21
CA ALA A 71 2.87 12.97 -6.80
C ALA A 71 2.02 14.00 -6.00
N LYS A 72 0.95 13.53 -5.37
CA LYS A 72 0.47 14.10 -4.12
C LYS A 72 0.83 13.13 -3.01
N THR A 73 2.11 13.14 -2.66
CA THR A 73 2.56 12.80 -1.32
C THR A 73 1.97 13.84 -0.36
N GLU A 74 0.76 13.56 0.14
CA GLU A 74 0.37 14.12 1.43
C GLU A 74 1.19 13.39 2.49
N THR A 75 2.34 13.98 2.79
CA THR A 75 3.14 13.70 3.97
C THR A 75 2.30 14.00 5.20
N LYS A 76 1.51 13.03 5.67
CA LYS A 76 1.03 13.03 7.06
C LYS A 76 2.25 12.68 7.92
N ALA A 77 2.95 13.73 8.35
CA ALA A 77 4.17 13.69 9.13
C ALA A 77 4.07 12.68 10.29
N PRO A 78 5.02 11.74 10.45
CA PRO A 78 5.16 11.03 11.70
C PRO A 78 5.76 12.00 12.72
N LYS A 79 5.01 12.30 13.79
CA LYS A 79 5.56 12.95 14.99
C LYS A 79 6.79 12.16 15.44
N ALA A 80 7.97 12.77 15.29
CA ALA A 80 9.21 12.26 15.81
C ALA A 80 9.12 12.16 17.34
N LYS A 81 9.11 10.93 17.88
CA LYS A 81 9.56 10.69 19.24
C LYS A 81 11.08 10.87 19.23
N ALA A 82 11.54 11.98 19.78
CA ALA A 82 12.95 12.21 20.07
C ALA A 82 13.41 11.17 21.09
N ALA A 83 14.40 10.36 20.71
CA ALA A 83 15.21 9.57 21.61
C ALA A 83 16.67 9.70 21.13
N PRO A 84 17.56 10.36 21.88
CA PRO A 84 18.99 10.18 21.66
C PRO A 84 19.48 8.99 22.50
N LYS A 85 20.04 8.00 21.81
CA LYS A 85 20.90 6.98 22.42
C LYS A 85 22.32 7.54 22.51
N ALA A 86 22.99 7.41 23.65
CA ALA A 86 24.44 7.27 23.70
C ALA A 86 24.86 6.42 24.91
N LYS A 87 25.55 5.32 24.61
CA LYS A 87 26.15 4.35 25.52
C LYS A 87 27.39 4.95 26.18
N THR A 88 27.68 4.66 27.44
CA THR A 88 28.96 4.01 27.85
C THR A 88 28.91 3.61 29.33
N GLU A 89 28.81 2.32 29.60
CA GLU A 89 29.23 1.71 30.86
C GLU A 89 30.74 1.92 31.04
N LYS A 90 31.15 2.50 32.17
CA LYS A 90 32.54 2.45 32.62
C LYS A 90 32.59 1.73 33.97
N LYS A 91 32.97 0.45 33.89
CA LYS A 91 33.31 -0.43 35.00
C LYS A 91 34.68 0.01 35.56
N SER A 92 34.73 0.46 36.81
CA SER A 92 35.96 0.38 37.63
C SER A 92 35.60 0.35 39.11
N LYS A 93 35.48 -0.89 39.60
CA LYS A 93 35.61 -1.31 41.00
C LYS A 93 37.11 -1.18 41.37
N LYS A 94 37.52 -0.36 42.35
CA LYS A 94 38.64 -0.61 43.30
C LYS A 94 38.84 0.58 44.27
N GLY A 95 39.10 0.28 45.55
CA GLY A 95 39.44 1.20 46.66
C GLY A 95 38.41 1.03 47.78
N GLU A 96 38.59 0.27 48.87
CA GLU A 96 39.73 0.13 49.80
C GLU A 96 40.06 1.44 50.52
N ALA A 97 39.40 1.65 51.67
CA ALA A 97 39.89 2.25 52.92
C ALA A 97 38.75 2.17 53.96
#